data_AF-A0A3R6UWV4-F1
#
_entry.id   AF-A0A3R6UWV4-F1
#
_cell.length_a   1.000
_cell.length_b   1.000
_cell.length_c   1.000
_cell.angle_alpha   90.00
_cell.angle_beta   90.00
_cell.angle_gamma   90.00
#
_symmetry.space_group_name_H-M   'P 1'
#
loop_
_entity.id
_entity.type
_entity.pdbx_description
1 polymer ?
#
loop_
_entity_poly.entity_id
_entity_poly.type
_entity_poly.pdbx_seq_one_letter_code
_entity_poly.pdbx_strand_id
1 'polypeptide(L)' 'MKIKDAAPVQDSRKQQLLEDIARTKSALDRAYSNFENVIDPDLIDSSIYELQSIQMRYRFLLRQASLLEESS' A
#
# COMPACT_ATOMS: atom_id res chain seq x y z
N MET A 1 9.87 -14.81 34.86
CA MET A 1 9.05 -15.20 33.69
C MET A 1 7.95 -14.16 33.53
N LYS A 2 8.14 -13.15 32.67
CA LYS A 2 7.11 -12.13 32.40
C LYS A 2 6.39 -12.59 31.14
N ILE A 3 5.17 -13.09 31.33
CA ILE A 3 4.24 -13.43 30.27
C ILE A 3 3.92 -12.10 29.59
N LYS A 4 4.48 -11.89 28.40
CA LYS A 4 4.17 -10.71 27.59
C LYS A 4 2.83 -10.98 26.96
N ASP A 5 1.85 -10.17 27.35
CA ASP A 5 0.50 -10.16 26.84
C ASP A 5 0.53 -10.23 25.31
N ALA A 6 -0.06 -11.31 24.78
CA ALA A 6 -0.32 -11.43 23.37
C ALA A 6 -1.38 -10.37 23.04
N ALA A 7 -0.93 -9.21 22.55
CA ALA A 7 -1.82 -8.25 21.91
C ALA A 7 -2.73 -9.02 20.94
N PRO A 8 -4.05 -8.76 20.92
CA PRO A 8 -4.97 -9.52 20.10
C PRO A 8 -4.48 -9.47 18.66
N VAL A 9 -4.26 -10.65 18.07
CA VAL A 9 -3.67 -10.82 16.72
C VAL A 9 -4.41 -9.98 15.66
N GLN A 10 -5.67 -9.65 15.88
CA GLN A 10 -6.49 -8.76 15.04
C GLN A 10 -5.97 -7.31 15.01
N ASP A 11 -5.60 -6.71 16.14
CA ASP A 11 -5.04 -5.36 16.20
C ASP A 11 -3.71 -5.28 15.44
N SER A 12 -2.87 -6.31 15.57
CA SER A 12 -1.59 -6.36 14.87
C SER A 12 -1.75 -6.42 13.34
N ARG A 13 -2.78 -7.12 12.83
CA ARG A 13 -3.08 -7.19 11.39
C ARG A 13 -3.63 -5.87 10.87
N LYS A 14 -4.52 -5.22 11.63
CA LYS A 14 -5.06 -3.90 11.27
C LYS A 14 -3.94 -2.85 11.23
N GLN A 15 -3.04 -2.85 12.20
CA GLN A 15 -1.88 -1.96 12.22
C GLN A 15 -0.94 -2.19 11.03
N GLN A 16 -0.61 -3.44 10.73
CA GLN A 16 0.20 -3.79 9.55
C GLN A 16 -0.45 -3.34 8.25
N LEU A 17 -1.77 -3.54 8.11
CA LEU A 17 -2.51 -3.14 6.93
C LEU A 17 -2.50 -1.61 6.73
N LEU A 18 -2.73 -0.84 7.79
CA LEU A 18 -2.66 0.62 7.74
C LEU A 18 -1.25 1.11 7.37
N GLU A 19 -0.22 0.46 7.90
CA GLU A 19 1.17 0.76 7.57
C GLU A 19 1.49 0.45 6.10
N ASP A 20 0.99 -0.67 5.58
CA ASP A 20 1.14 -1.04 4.16
C ASP A 20 0.38 -0.08 3.23
N ILE A 21 -0.80 0.40 3.63
CA ILE A 21 -1.54 1.44 2.91
C ILE A 21 -0.71 2.73 2.86
N ALA A 22 -0.15 3.18 3.98
CA ALA A 22 0.66 4.38 4.06
C ALA A 22 1.93 4.27 3.19
N ARG A 23 2.64 3.13 3.27
CA ARG A 23 3.80 2.83 2.41
C ARG A 23 3.45 2.86 0.93
N THR A 24 2.36 2.19 0.56
CA THR A 24 1.93 2.09 -0.84
C THR A 24 1.50 3.44 -1.38
N LYS A 25 0.82 4.27 -0.58
CA LYS A 25 0.49 5.66 -0.95
C LYS A 25 1.73 6.50 -1.20
N SER A 26 2.73 6.45 -0.31
CA SER A 26 3.99 7.17 -0.51
C SER A 26 4.73 6.70 -1.77
N ALA A 27 4.73 5.39 -2.06
CA ALA A 27 5.29 4.86 -3.30
C ALA A 27 4.54 5.38 -4.54
N LEU A 28 3.21 5.49 -4.45
CA LEU A 28 2.36 6.04 -5.51
C LEU A 28 2.70 7.50 -5.78
N ASP A 29 2.79 8.33 -4.74
CA ASP A 29 3.11 9.76 -4.85
C ASP A 29 4.50 9.98 -5.48
N ARG A 30 5.47 9.12 -5.10
CA ARG A 30 6.82 9.11 -5.70
C ARG A 30 6.79 8.69 -7.17
N ALA A 31 6.05 7.64 -7.52
CA ALA A 31 5.91 7.18 -8.90
C ALA A 31 5.23 8.24 -9.78
N TYR A 32 4.20 8.91 -9.27
CA TYR A 32 3.58 10.05 -9.95
C TYR A 32 4.57 11.20 -10.19
N SER A 33 5.31 11.60 -9.15
CA SER A 33 6.33 12.65 -9.26
C SER A 33 7.44 12.28 -10.24
N ASN A 34 7.80 10.99 -10.32
CA ASN A 34 8.83 10.51 -11.23
C ASN A 34 8.30 10.45 -12.67
N PHE A 35 7.05 10.03 -12.87
CA PHE A 35 6.39 10.00 -14.18
C PHE A 35 6.24 11.39 -14.80
N GLU A 36 5.91 12.41 -14.02
CA GLU A 36 5.85 13.80 -14.49
C GLU A 36 7.19 14.33 -15.03
N ASN A 37 8.31 13.70 -14.64
CA ASN A 37 9.66 14.09 -15.05
C ASN A 37 10.34 13.13 -16.04
N VAL A 38 9.67 12.01 -16.42
CA VAL A 38 10.16 11.06 -17.43
C VAL A 38 9.83 11.59 -18.83
N ILE A 39 10.84 11.72 -19.70
CA ILE A 39 10.71 12.37 -21.03
C ILE A 39 11.25 11.52 -22.21
N ASP A 40 12.19 10.58 -22.08
CA ASP A 40 11.91 9.20 -21.66
C ASP A 40 11.04 8.31 -22.57
N PRO A 41 10.97 8.40 -23.92
CA PRO A 41 10.02 7.62 -24.72
C PRO A 41 10.07 6.11 -24.48
N ASP A 42 11.27 5.55 -24.26
CA ASP A 42 11.45 4.10 -24.03
C ASP A 42 11.02 3.68 -22.61
N LEU A 43 10.91 4.65 -21.70
CA LEU A 43 10.51 4.42 -20.30
C LEU A 43 9.03 4.72 -20.03
N ILE A 44 8.29 5.29 -21.00
CA ILE A 44 6.86 5.60 -20.85
C ILE A 44 6.06 4.35 -20.47
N ASP A 45 6.20 3.27 -21.24
CA ASP A 45 5.44 2.04 -20.99
C ASP A 45 5.81 1.43 -19.62
N SER A 46 7.10 1.41 -19.29
CA SER A 46 7.56 0.90 -17.99
C SER A 46 6.98 1.70 -16.82
N SER A 47 6.90 3.02 -16.96
CA SER A 47 6.38 3.92 -15.94
C SER A 47 4.86 3.79 -15.79
N ILE A 48 4.14 3.57 -16.90
CA ILE A 48 2.70 3.29 -16.89
C ILE A 48 2.43 1.97 -16.14
N TYR A 49 3.17 0.90 -16.46
CA TYR A 49 3.00 -0.39 -15.80
C TYR A 49 3.36 -0.33 -14.31
N GLU A 50 4.43 0.38 -13.94
CA GLU A 50 4.79 0.60 -12.54
C GLU A 50 3.67 1.32 -11.79
N LEU A 51 3.15 2.42 -12.35
CA LEU A 51 2.08 3.18 -11.74
C LEU A 51 0.79 2.35 -11.60
N GLN A 52 0.42 1.59 -12.63
CA GLN A 52 -0.73 0.68 -12.58
C GLN A 52 -0.55 -0.39 -11.49
N SER A 53 0.64 -0.98 -11.37
CA SER A 53 0.95 -1.98 -10.35
C SER A 53 0.77 -1.42 -8.94
N ILE A 54 1.32 -0.24 -8.65
CA ILE A 54 1.20 0.41 -7.34
C ILE A 54 -0.26 0.79 -7.06
N GLN A 55 -0.99 1.29 -8.06
CA GLN A 55 -2.42 1.60 -7.94
C GLN A 55 -3.27 0.35 -7.64
N MET A 56 -2.97 -0.78 -8.28
CA MET A 56 -3.68 -2.04 -8.02
C MET A 56 -3.43 -2.53 -6.60
N ARG A 57 -2.17 -2.46 -6.14
CA ARG A 57 -1.80 -2.76 -4.75
C ARG A 57 -2.55 -1.86 -3.76
N TYR A 58 -2.59 -0.56 -4.01
CA TYR A 58 -3.29 0.40 -3.15
C TYR A 58 -4.79 0.09 -3.05
N ARG A 59 -5.45 -0.15 -4.19
CA ARG A 59 -6.87 -0.54 -4.23
C ARG A 59 -7.16 -1.83 -3.48
N PHE A 60 -6.28 -2.83 -3.61
CA PHE A 60 -6.40 -4.10 -2.89
C PHE A 60 -6.33 -3.90 -1.37
N LEU A 61 -5.34 -3.13 -0.89
CA LEU A 61 -5.17 -2.87 0.54
C LEU A 61 -6.35 -2.08 1.12
N LEU A 62 -6.88 -1.10 0.40
CA LEU A 62 -8.09 -0.39 0.81
C LEU A 62 -9.29 -1.32 0.94
N ARG A 63 -9.47 -2.24 -0.02
CA ARG A 63 -10.54 -3.24 0.06
C ARG A 63 -10.37 -4.16 1.27
N GLN A 64 -9.14 -4.59 1.58
CA GLN A 64 -8.89 -5.37 2.79
C GLN A 64 -9.24 -4.59 4.06
N ALA A 65 -8.94 -3.29 4.09
CA ALA A 65 -9.25 -2.45 5.25
C ALA A 65 -10.76 -2.32 5.45
N SER A 66 -11.51 -2.08 4.38
CA SER A 66 -12.98 -2.06 4.44
C SER A 66 -13.56 -3.38 4.95
N LEU A 67 -13.08 -4.52 4.45
CA LEU A 67 -13.54 -5.84 4.91
C LEU A 67 -13.22 -6.10 6.38
N LEU A 68 -12.07 -5.63 6.87
CA LEU A 68 -11.69 -5.73 8.28
C LEU A 68 -12.59 -4.87 9.19
N GLU A 69 -12.98 -3.68 8.75
CA GLU A 69 -13.94 -2.83 9.49
C GLU A 69 -15.35 -3.44 9.49
N GLU A 70 -15.80 -4.06 8.39
CA GLU A 70 -17.10 -4.74 8.30
C GLU A 70 -17.18 -6.03 9.12
N SER A 71 -16.03 -6.63 9.45
CA SER A 71 -15.92 -7.88 10.21
C SER A 71 -15.74 -7.67 11.72
N SER A 72 -15.61 -6.42 12.17
CA SER A 72 -15.35 -6.03 13.57
C SER A 72 -16.60 -5.47 14.26
#